data_AF-M9NYQ9-F1
#
_entry.id   AF-M9NYQ9-F1
#
_cell.length_a   1.000
_cell.length_b   1.000
_cell.length_c   1.000
_cell.angle_alpha   90.00
_cell.angle_beta   90.00
_cell.angle_gamma   90.00
#
_symmetry.space_group_name_H-M   'P 1'
#
loop_
_entity.id
_entity.type
_entity.pdbx_description
1 polymer ?
#
loop_
_entity_poly.entity_id
_entity_poly.type
_entity_poly.pdbx_seq_one_letter_code
_entity_poly.pdbx_strand_id
1 'polypeptide(L)'
;ARMGMMAAGAYGLPQFRMRVFMWGALSSEKLPQYPLPTHKVIVRGVIPTEFESNTVAFDEGMELELKKELFLGDALSDLPSVENNEQRDEMAYTNEPTSDFQHFIRLGRDGALGSVLYDHRPLQLNDDDYQRVCQIPKQKGANFRDLPGVRVRSDNKVEWDPDVERVKLPSGKPLVPDYAMSFVGGSSTKPFGRLWW
;
A
#
# COMPACT_ATOMS: atom_id res chain seq x y z
N ALA A 1 -16.03 25.84 -15.28
CA ALA A 1 -15.13 24.91 -14.57
C ALA A 1 -15.86 23.61 -14.28
N ARG A 2 -15.15 22.52 -14.00
CA ARG A 2 -15.71 21.22 -13.58
C ARG A 2 -14.82 20.63 -12.50
N MET A 3 -15.42 19.96 -11.52
CA MET A 3 -14.69 19.23 -10.48
C MET A 3 -15.01 17.73 -10.62
N GLY A 4 -14.03 16.87 -10.33
CA GLY A 4 -14.19 15.43 -10.31
C GLY A 4 -13.30 14.78 -9.25
N MET A 5 -13.84 13.81 -8.53
CA MET A 5 -13.12 12.95 -7.60
C MET A 5 -12.81 11.62 -8.27
N MET A 6 -11.54 11.30 -8.44
CA MET A 6 -11.10 10.10 -9.15
C MET A 6 -10.27 9.22 -8.21
N ALA A 7 -10.57 7.92 -8.19
CA ALA A 7 -9.84 6.92 -7.41
C ALA A 7 -8.79 6.23 -8.28
N ALA A 8 -7.50 6.34 -7.92
CA ALA A 8 -6.41 5.78 -8.71
C ALA A 8 -6.57 4.29 -9.05
N GLY A 9 -7.08 3.49 -8.10
CA GLY A 9 -7.30 2.05 -8.33
C GLY A 9 -8.33 1.71 -9.39
N ALA A 10 -9.30 2.60 -9.65
CA ALA A 10 -10.25 2.47 -10.75
C ALA A 10 -9.60 2.60 -12.14
N TYR A 11 -8.31 2.96 -12.20
CA TYR A 11 -7.52 3.09 -13.42
C TYR A 11 -6.33 2.12 -13.45
N GLY A 12 -6.39 1.02 -12.68
CA GLY A 12 -5.42 -0.07 -12.78
C GLY A 12 -4.20 0.11 -11.88
N LEU A 13 -4.43 0.46 -10.61
CA LEU A 13 -3.37 0.53 -9.60
C LEU A 13 -3.78 -0.25 -8.34
N PRO A 14 -2.86 -0.96 -7.66
CA PRO A 14 -3.16 -1.71 -6.43
C PRO A 14 -3.22 -0.78 -5.19
N GLN A 15 -3.95 0.33 -5.30
CA GLN A 15 -4.16 1.29 -4.23
C GLN A 15 -5.55 1.95 -4.33
N PHE A 16 -6.12 2.31 -3.18
CA PHE A 16 -7.26 3.21 -3.13
C PHE A 16 -6.79 4.61 -2.78
N ARG A 17 -6.62 5.46 -3.80
CA ARG A 17 -6.19 6.86 -3.63
C ARG A 17 -7.12 7.79 -4.37
N MET A 18 -8.03 8.41 -3.62
CA MET A 18 -8.97 9.39 -4.14
C MET A 18 -8.34 10.79 -4.17
N ARG A 19 -8.47 11.50 -5.28
CA ARG A 19 -8.02 12.90 -5.42
C ARG A 19 -9.04 13.71 -6.19
N VAL A 20 -9.09 15.00 -5.88
CA VAL A 20 -9.91 16.00 -6.57
C VAL A 20 -9.12 16.55 -7.74
N PHE A 21 -9.75 16.62 -8.90
CA PHE A 21 -9.25 17.27 -10.10
C PHE A 21 -10.23 18.37 -10.47
N MET A 22 -9.73 19.52 -10.92
CA MET A 22 -10.55 20.64 -11.35
C MET A 22 -10.14 21.10 -12.74
N TRP A 23 -11.07 21.04 -13.68
CA TRP A 23 -10.88 21.57 -15.02
C TRP A 23 -11.37 23.02 -15.12
N GLY A 24 -10.54 23.86 -15.72
CA GLY A 24 -10.92 25.17 -16.23
C GLY A 24 -10.64 25.23 -17.73
N ALA A 25 -11.48 25.95 -18.47
CA ALA A 25 -11.28 26.25 -19.87
C ALA A 25 -11.75 27.69 -20.14
N LEU A 26 -11.12 28.36 -21.10
CA LEU A 26 -11.60 29.66 -21.58
C LEU A 26 -13.00 29.50 -22.19
N SER A 27 -13.77 30.59 -22.27
CA SER A 27 -15.13 30.55 -22.83
C SER A 27 -15.17 30.15 -24.31
N SER A 28 -14.06 30.32 -25.03
CA SER A 28 -13.89 29.89 -26.42
C SER A 28 -13.50 28.41 -26.55
N GLU A 29 -13.12 27.75 -25.46
CA GLU A 29 -12.58 26.39 -25.46
C GLU A 29 -13.58 25.37 -24.91
N LYS A 30 -13.50 24.13 -25.42
CA LYS A 30 -14.34 23.04 -24.92
C LYS A 30 -13.78 22.52 -23.59
N LEU A 31 -14.59 22.60 -22.54
CA LEU A 31 -14.22 22.07 -21.22
C LEU A 31 -14.05 20.53 -21.25
N PRO A 32 -12.89 19.99 -20.85
CA PRO A 32 -12.65 18.54 -20.84
C PRO A 32 -13.59 17.74 -19.93
N GLN A 33 -13.82 16.48 -20.28
CA GLN A 33 -14.49 15.49 -19.43
C GLN A 33 -13.47 14.70 -18.60
N TYR A 34 -13.92 14.03 -17.54
CA TYR A 34 -13.10 13.05 -16.86
C TYR A 34 -13.24 11.67 -17.52
N PRO A 35 -12.15 10.90 -17.62
CA PRO A 35 -12.23 9.52 -18.08
C PRO A 35 -12.93 8.66 -17.03
N LEU A 36 -13.85 7.79 -17.48
CA LEU A 36 -14.52 6.83 -16.61
C LEU A 36 -13.57 5.71 -16.16
N PRO A 37 -13.84 5.05 -15.02
CA PRO A 37 -13.06 3.90 -14.55
C PRO A 37 -12.88 2.81 -15.61
N THR A 38 -11.72 2.15 -15.58
CA THR A 38 -11.39 1.02 -16.46
C THR A 38 -11.25 -0.30 -15.70
N HIS A 39 -11.07 -0.22 -14.38
CA HIS A 39 -10.90 -1.36 -13.49
C HIS A 39 -11.93 -1.31 -12.36
N LYS A 40 -12.32 -2.49 -11.88
CA LYS A 40 -12.95 -2.64 -10.58
C LYS A 40 -11.97 -2.16 -9.50
N VAL A 41 -12.50 -1.68 -8.38
CA VAL A 41 -11.69 -1.15 -7.29
C VAL A 41 -12.27 -1.54 -5.95
N ILE A 42 -11.42 -1.94 -5.01
CA ILE A 42 -11.83 -2.14 -3.62
C ILE A 42 -11.89 -0.78 -2.95
N VAL A 43 -13.10 -0.32 -2.64
CA VAL A 43 -13.33 0.95 -1.95
C VAL A 43 -12.82 0.86 -0.51
N ARG A 44 -11.88 1.73 -0.14
CA ARG A 44 -11.26 1.77 1.20
C ARG A 44 -11.25 3.17 1.83
N GLY A 45 -12.18 4.03 1.44
CA GLY A 45 -12.26 5.40 1.96
C GLY A 45 -13.69 5.94 1.93
N VAL A 46 -13.84 7.14 2.45
CA VAL A 46 -15.11 7.86 2.52
C VAL A 46 -15.11 8.97 1.47
N ILE A 47 -16.16 9.04 0.67
CA ILE A 47 -16.47 10.20 -0.15
C ILE A 47 -17.28 11.14 0.74
N PRO A 48 -16.87 12.41 0.95
CA PRO A 48 -17.70 13.33 1.70
C PRO A 48 -19.05 13.48 1.01
N THR A 49 -20.13 13.38 1.79
CA THR A 49 -21.51 13.40 1.29
C THR A 49 -21.82 14.64 0.44
N GLU A 50 -21.20 15.78 0.76
CA GLU A 50 -21.34 17.04 0.05
C GLU A 50 -20.77 17.01 -1.38
N PHE A 51 -19.86 16.07 -1.65
CA PHE A 51 -19.15 15.95 -2.93
C PHE A 51 -19.43 14.62 -3.64
N GLU A 52 -20.38 13.83 -3.18
CA GLU A 52 -20.72 12.53 -3.76
C GLU A 52 -21.03 12.61 -5.25
N SER A 53 -21.79 13.64 -5.66
CA SER A 53 -22.12 13.92 -7.07
C SER A 53 -20.94 14.31 -7.96
N ASN A 54 -19.77 14.60 -7.37
CA ASN A 54 -18.54 14.90 -8.11
C ASN A 54 -17.68 13.64 -8.30
N THR A 55 -18.10 12.49 -7.80
CA THR A 55 -17.36 11.23 -7.99
C THR A 55 -17.42 10.79 -9.44
N VAL A 56 -16.24 10.56 -10.03
CA VAL A 56 -16.13 10.00 -11.37
C VAL A 56 -16.25 8.48 -11.26
N ALA A 57 -17.48 8.00 -11.37
CA ALA A 57 -17.85 6.60 -11.34
C ALA A 57 -18.95 6.32 -12.36
N PHE A 58 -19.25 5.04 -12.57
CA PHE A 58 -20.45 4.64 -13.30
C PHE A 58 -21.67 4.67 -12.37
N ASP A 59 -22.86 4.79 -12.95
CA ASP A 59 -24.12 4.74 -12.20
C ASP A 59 -24.28 3.38 -11.50
N GLU A 60 -24.84 3.41 -10.30
CA GLU A 60 -25.10 2.19 -9.53
C GLU A 60 -26.03 1.25 -10.29
N GLY A 61 -25.72 -0.06 -10.27
CA GLY A 61 -26.54 -1.09 -10.91
C GLY A 61 -26.25 -1.33 -12.40
N MET A 62 -25.30 -0.61 -13.01
CA MET A 62 -24.82 -0.96 -14.36
C MET A 62 -23.92 -2.20 -14.33
N GLU A 63 -24.28 -3.24 -15.09
CA GLU A 63 -23.36 -4.34 -15.39
C GLU A 63 -22.34 -3.88 -16.44
N LEU A 64 -21.09 -3.71 -16.01
CA LEU A 64 -20.00 -3.26 -16.86
C LEU A 64 -18.86 -4.26 -16.85
N GLU A 65 -18.34 -4.57 -18.04
CA GLU A 65 -17.13 -5.36 -18.22
C GLU A 65 -15.89 -4.49 -17.94
N LEU A 66 -15.59 -4.28 -16.66
CA LEU A 66 -14.35 -3.66 -16.22
C LEU A 66 -13.27 -4.72 -15.96
N LYS A 67 -12.00 -4.34 -16.16
CA LYS A 67 -10.86 -5.16 -15.76
C LYS A 67 -10.90 -5.44 -14.25
N LYS A 68 -10.35 -6.58 -13.83
CA LYS A 68 -10.28 -6.93 -12.39
C LYS A 68 -9.45 -5.90 -11.62
N GLU A 69 -9.79 -5.71 -10.35
CA GLU A 69 -8.97 -4.94 -9.42
C GLU A 69 -7.57 -5.55 -9.28
N LEU A 70 -6.57 -4.70 -9.05
CA LEU A 70 -5.19 -5.14 -8.83
C LEU A 70 -4.87 -5.22 -7.35
N PHE A 71 -4.03 -6.19 -6.99
CA PHE A 71 -3.45 -6.39 -5.67
C PHE A 71 -1.92 -6.19 -5.69
N LEU A 72 -1.32 -6.19 -4.50
CA LEU A 72 0.11 -5.93 -4.35
C LEU A 72 0.99 -6.92 -5.14
N GLY A 73 0.58 -8.19 -5.18
CA GLY A 73 1.27 -9.23 -5.94
C GLY A 73 1.27 -8.98 -7.44
N ASP A 74 0.20 -8.41 -8.00
CA ASP A 74 0.14 -8.05 -9.42
C ASP A 74 1.17 -6.98 -9.80
N ALA A 75 1.67 -6.19 -8.84
CA ALA A 75 2.64 -5.13 -9.08
C ALA A 75 4.08 -5.50 -8.72
N LEU A 76 4.30 -6.29 -7.66
CA LEU A 76 5.62 -6.45 -7.06
C LEU A 76 6.21 -7.86 -7.11
N SER A 77 5.43 -8.87 -7.55
CA SER A 77 5.85 -10.28 -7.45
C SER A 77 7.01 -10.70 -8.36
N ASP A 78 7.33 -9.93 -9.40
CA ASP A 78 8.46 -10.20 -10.31
C ASP A 78 9.78 -9.57 -9.81
N LEU A 79 9.73 -8.70 -8.81
CA LEU A 79 10.91 -8.00 -8.30
C LEU A 79 11.84 -8.97 -7.56
N PRO A 80 13.17 -8.82 -7.71
CA PRO A 80 14.15 -9.61 -6.97
C PRO A 80 14.09 -9.33 -5.46
N SER A 81 14.45 -10.31 -4.64
CA SER A 81 14.65 -10.09 -3.20
C SER A 81 15.87 -9.21 -2.96
N VAL A 82 15.75 -8.26 -2.02
CA VAL A 82 16.83 -7.37 -1.59
C VAL A 82 16.86 -7.28 -0.06
N GLU A 83 18.02 -6.97 0.50
CA GLU A 83 18.22 -6.81 1.94
C GLU A 83 17.90 -5.37 2.40
N ASN A 84 17.81 -5.17 3.73
CA ASN A 84 17.53 -3.85 4.33
C ASN A 84 18.54 -2.76 3.95
N ASN A 85 19.77 -3.13 3.58
CA ASN A 85 20.87 -2.24 3.24
C ASN A 85 21.19 -2.21 1.74
N GLU A 86 20.23 -2.48 0.86
CA GLU A 86 20.44 -2.39 -0.58
C GLU A 86 20.72 -0.94 -1.03
N GLN A 87 21.87 -0.73 -1.69
CA GLN A 87 22.37 0.59 -2.08
C GLN A 87 22.47 0.79 -3.59
N ARG A 88 22.29 -0.28 -4.39
CA ARG A 88 22.40 -0.19 -5.85
C ARG A 88 21.21 0.56 -6.42
N ASP A 89 21.48 1.63 -7.15
CA ASP A 89 20.46 2.39 -7.90
C ASP A 89 19.98 1.60 -9.12
N GLU A 90 20.82 0.71 -9.65
CA GLU A 90 20.52 -0.13 -10.81
C GLU A 90 20.82 -1.60 -10.48
N MET A 91 19.91 -2.48 -10.86
CA MET A 91 20.13 -3.93 -10.83
C MET A 91 19.38 -4.62 -11.97
N ALA A 92 19.73 -5.87 -12.27
CA ALA A 92 18.95 -6.65 -13.24
C ALA A 92 17.66 -7.17 -12.61
N TYR A 93 16.59 -7.24 -13.41
CA TYR A 93 15.49 -8.14 -13.08
C TYR A 93 16.00 -9.59 -13.04
N THR A 94 15.50 -10.37 -12.09
CA THR A 94 15.81 -11.81 -12.01
C THR A 94 14.69 -12.69 -12.53
N ASN A 95 13.47 -12.13 -12.65
CA ASN A 95 12.29 -12.83 -13.13
C ASN A 95 11.66 -12.07 -14.31
N GLU A 96 10.97 -12.82 -15.16
CA GLU A 96 10.05 -12.28 -16.15
C GLU A 96 8.79 -11.71 -15.49
N PRO A 97 8.11 -10.74 -16.11
CA PRO A 97 6.85 -10.22 -15.58
C PRO A 97 5.81 -11.35 -15.54
N THR A 98 5.06 -11.43 -14.45
CA THR A 98 4.07 -12.49 -14.19
C THR A 98 2.62 -12.02 -14.33
N SER A 99 2.41 -10.71 -14.42
CA SER A 99 1.11 -10.07 -14.60
C SER A 99 1.10 -9.11 -15.79
N ASP A 100 -0.09 -8.81 -16.32
CA ASP A 100 -0.27 -7.78 -17.34
C ASP A 100 0.22 -6.40 -16.86
N PHE A 101 0.08 -6.12 -15.56
CA PHE A 101 0.53 -4.86 -14.97
C PHE A 101 2.05 -4.76 -14.97
N GLN A 102 2.75 -5.82 -14.54
CA GLN A 102 4.22 -5.90 -14.56
C GLN A 102 4.76 -5.78 -15.98
N HIS A 103 4.13 -6.48 -16.93
CA HIS A 103 4.49 -6.36 -18.33
C HIS A 103 4.35 -4.91 -18.80
N PHE A 104 3.24 -4.24 -18.48
CA PHE A 104 2.99 -2.84 -18.86
C PHE A 104 4.00 -1.87 -18.25
N ILE A 105 4.27 -1.93 -16.94
CA ILE A 105 5.16 -0.96 -16.27
C ILE A 105 6.64 -1.16 -16.61
N ARG A 106 7.01 -2.34 -17.14
CA ARG A 106 8.38 -2.63 -17.60
C ARG A 106 8.64 -2.23 -19.04
N LEU A 107 7.64 -1.75 -19.79
CA LEU A 107 7.85 -1.32 -21.17
C LEU A 107 8.73 -0.07 -21.23
N GLY A 108 9.81 -0.16 -22.00
CA GLY A 108 10.63 0.97 -22.42
C GLY A 108 9.87 1.87 -23.39
N ARG A 109 10.47 3.03 -23.71
CA ARG A 109 9.89 3.99 -24.66
C ARG A 109 9.76 3.44 -26.09
N ASP A 110 10.58 2.45 -26.41
CA ASP A 110 10.58 1.70 -27.67
C ASP A 110 9.58 0.52 -27.68
N GLY A 111 8.89 0.27 -26.57
CA GLY A 111 7.96 -0.84 -26.41
C GLY A 111 8.64 -2.18 -26.14
N ALA A 112 9.97 -2.22 -25.95
CA ALA A 112 10.68 -3.41 -25.51
C ALA A 112 10.60 -3.56 -23.99
N LEU A 113 10.67 -4.80 -23.48
CA LEU A 113 10.75 -5.04 -22.04
C LEU A 113 12.08 -4.55 -21.49
N GLY A 114 12.02 -3.70 -20.47
CA GLY A 114 13.17 -3.25 -19.71
C GLY A 114 13.82 -4.40 -18.94
N SER A 115 15.15 -4.45 -19.00
CA SER A 115 15.99 -5.41 -18.30
C SER A 115 16.64 -4.84 -17.02
N VAL A 116 16.73 -3.52 -16.92
CA VAL A 116 17.27 -2.80 -15.76
C VAL A 116 16.13 -2.37 -14.84
N LEU A 117 16.26 -2.74 -13.57
CA LEU A 117 15.44 -2.32 -12.45
C LEU A 117 16.14 -1.16 -11.74
N TYR A 118 15.43 -0.05 -11.60
CA TYR A 118 15.92 1.17 -10.97
C TYR A 118 15.31 1.34 -9.58
N ASP A 119 16.08 1.93 -8.67
CA ASP A 119 15.62 2.40 -7.35
C ASP A 119 14.92 1.32 -6.48
N HIS A 120 15.23 0.04 -6.68
CA HIS A 120 14.68 -1.06 -5.89
C HIS A 120 15.36 -1.17 -4.52
N ARG A 121 15.19 -0.11 -3.74
CA ARG A 121 15.89 0.14 -2.48
C ARG A 121 14.87 0.43 -1.38
N PRO A 122 14.87 -0.33 -0.27
CA PRO A 122 14.05 0.02 0.88
C PRO A 122 14.65 1.22 1.62
N LEU A 123 13.85 1.82 2.51
CA LEU A 123 14.42 2.64 3.57
C LEU A 123 15.28 1.74 4.46
N GLN A 124 16.56 2.05 4.59
CA GLN A 124 17.44 1.32 5.51
C GLN A 124 17.03 1.56 6.95
N LEU A 125 16.37 0.57 7.56
CA LEU A 125 16.01 0.59 8.97
C LEU A 125 17.28 0.60 9.82
N ASN A 126 17.23 1.32 10.94
CA ASN A 126 18.26 1.20 11.97
C ASN A 126 18.23 -0.21 12.58
N ASP A 127 19.29 -0.58 13.30
CA ASP A 127 19.46 -1.94 13.84
C ASP A 127 18.28 -2.38 14.72
N ASP A 128 17.72 -1.48 15.53
CA ASP A 128 16.60 -1.80 16.41
C ASP A 128 15.32 -2.11 15.61
N ASP A 129 14.98 -1.27 14.64
CA ASP A 129 13.79 -1.46 13.81
C ASP A 129 13.93 -2.66 12.88
N TYR A 130 15.13 -2.91 12.36
CA TYR A 130 15.42 -4.10 11.56
C TYR A 130 15.20 -5.37 12.39
N GLN A 131 15.74 -5.43 13.61
CA GLN A 131 15.55 -6.57 14.50
C GLN A 131 14.08 -6.81 14.87
N ARG A 132 13.29 -5.74 15.04
CA ARG A 132 11.83 -5.85 15.24
C ARG A 132 11.14 -6.46 14.04
N VAL A 133 11.40 -5.94 12.83
CA VAL A 133 10.77 -6.42 11.59
C VAL A 133 11.14 -7.88 11.30
N CYS A 134 12.37 -8.30 11.61
CA CYS A 134 12.80 -9.70 11.49
C CYS A 134 12.00 -10.67 12.37
N GLN A 135 11.44 -10.19 13.48
CA GLN A 135 10.62 -10.99 14.39
C GLN A 135 9.13 -11.00 14.03
N ILE A 136 8.69 -10.17 13.07
CA ILE A 136 7.29 -10.17 12.61
C ILE A 136 7.04 -11.40 11.73
N PRO A 137 6.06 -12.26 12.08
CA PRO A 137 5.74 -13.45 11.30
C PRO A 137 5.49 -13.15 9.81
N LYS A 138 5.90 -14.09 8.94
CA LYS A 138 5.67 -13.99 7.49
C LYS A 138 4.30 -14.58 7.13
N GLN A 139 3.23 -13.95 7.60
CA GLN A 139 1.85 -14.32 7.29
C GLN A 139 0.94 -13.09 7.16
N LYS A 140 -0.21 -13.28 6.50
CA LYS A 140 -1.20 -12.22 6.31
C LYS A 140 -1.70 -11.68 7.65
N GLY A 141 -1.65 -10.36 7.82
CA GLY A 141 -2.14 -9.67 9.01
C GLY A 141 -1.15 -9.58 10.18
N ALA A 142 0.04 -10.17 10.04
CA ALA A 142 1.08 -10.10 11.07
C ALA A 142 1.51 -8.65 11.35
N ASN A 143 1.69 -8.31 12.62
CA ASN A 143 2.04 -6.98 13.09
C ASN A 143 2.70 -7.03 14.48
N PHE A 144 2.95 -5.87 15.11
CA PHE A 144 3.61 -5.81 16.42
C PHE A 144 2.90 -6.60 17.54
N ARG A 145 1.59 -6.87 17.40
CA ARG A 145 0.81 -7.68 18.36
C ARG A 145 1.27 -9.14 18.42
N ASP A 146 1.98 -9.60 17.40
CA ASP A 146 2.56 -10.96 17.35
C ASP A 146 3.93 -11.03 18.06
N LEU A 147 4.46 -9.89 18.54
CA LEU A 147 5.72 -9.88 19.28
C LEU A 147 5.51 -10.36 20.74
N PRO A 148 6.51 -11.03 21.34
CA PRO A 148 6.43 -11.49 22.71
C PRO A 148 6.10 -10.37 23.72
N GLY A 149 5.28 -10.70 24.71
CA GLY A 149 4.88 -9.79 25.78
C GLY A 149 3.73 -8.84 25.43
N VAL A 150 3.13 -8.95 24.24
CA VAL A 150 1.91 -8.23 23.87
C VAL A 150 0.72 -9.18 23.92
N ARG A 151 -0.32 -8.81 24.67
CA ARG A 151 -1.59 -9.51 24.70
C ARG A 151 -2.70 -8.60 24.17
N VAL A 152 -3.67 -9.16 23.45
CA VAL A 152 -4.88 -8.47 23.03
C VAL A 152 -6.02 -8.86 23.97
N ARG A 153 -6.67 -7.87 24.57
CA ARG A 153 -7.84 -8.05 25.44
C ARG A 153 -9.12 -8.31 24.64
N SER A 154 -10.19 -8.66 25.34
CA SER A 154 -11.53 -8.82 24.76
C SER A 154 -12.09 -7.54 24.13
N ASP A 155 -11.63 -6.35 24.55
CA ASP A 155 -12.01 -5.05 23.96
C ASP A 155 -11.11 -4.64 22.77
N ASN A 156 -10.31 -5.57 22.22
CA ASN A 156 -9.38 -5.37 21.12
C ASN A 156 -8.26 -4.33 21.40
N LYS A 157 -8.02 -4.00 22.67
CA LYS A 157 -6.86 -3.19 23.08
C LYS A 157 -5.69 -4.06 23.48
N VAL A 158 -4.50 -3.61 23.15
CA VAL A 158 -3.25 -4.25 23.59
C VAL A 158 -2.93 -3.90 25.04
N GLU A 159 -2.35 -4.87 25.74
CA GLU A 159 -1.74 -4.70 27.05
C GLU A 159 -0.45 -5.50 27.14
N TRP A 160 0.37 -5.20 28.14
CA TRP A 160 1.54 -6.01 28.45
C TRP A 160 1.09 -7.31 29.10
N ASP A 161 1.62 -8.43 28.63
CA ASP A 161 1.43 -9.71 29.29
C ASP A 161 2.16 -9.68 30.65
N PRO A 162 1.46 -9.83 31.80
CA PRO A 162 2.10 -9.78 33.11
C PRO A 162 3.02 -10.98 33.37
N ASP A 163 2.85 -12.08 32.63
CA ASP A 163 3.61 -13.32 32.81
C ASP A 163 4.88 -13.34 31.94
N VAL A 164 5.08 -12.34 31.09
CA VAL A 164 6.22 -12.23 30.18
C VAL A 164 7.03 -10.98 30.48
N GLU A 165 8.29 -11.16 30.89
CA GLU A 165 9.19 -10.04 31.11
C GLU A 165 9.41 -9.25 29.81
N ARG A 166 9.51 -7.92 29.92
CA ARG A 166 9.74 -7.03 28.79
C ARG A 166 11.05 -7.37 28.08
N VAL A 167 10.93 -7.95 26.89
CA VAL A 167 12.08 -8.26 26.03
C VAL A 167 12.77 -6.97 25.59
N LYS A 168 14.10 -6.95 25.75
CA LYS A 168 14.98 -5.87 25.29
C LYS A 168 15.83 -6.35 24.12
N LEU A 169 16.09 -5.43 23.19
CA LEU A 169 17.05 -5.60 22.11
C LEU A 169 18.48 -5.50 22.66
N PRO A 170 19.52 -5.92 21.90
CA PRO A 170 20.92 -5.78 22.30
C PRO A 170 21.33 -4.33 22.63
N SER A 171 20.65 -3.34 22.05
CA SER A 171 20.83 -1.91 22.35
C SER A 171 20.30 -1.50 23.74
N GLY A 172 19.61 -2.39 24.45
CA GLY A 172 18.92 -2.12 25.71
C GLY A 172 17.52 -1.50 25.54
N LYS A 173 17.13 -1.13 24.32
CA LYS A 173 15.78 -0.60 24.03
C LYS A 173 14.73 -1.73 24.04
N PRO A 174 13.46 -1.44 24.33
CA PRO A 174 12.42 -2.47 24.31
C PRO A 174 12.18 -3.01 22.89
N LEU A 175 11.92 -4.31 22.79
CA LEU A 175 11.52 -4.98 21.56
C LEU A 175 10.24 -4.32 21.01
N VAL A 176 9.22 -4.19 21.86
CA VAL A 176 7.97 -3.53 21.52
C VAL A 176 8.04 -2.06 21.98
N PRO A 177 8.00 -1.09 21.05
CA PRO A 177 8.02 0.32 21.42
C PRO A 177 6.75 0.75 22.14
N ASP A 178 6.86 1.58 23.18
CA ASP A 178 5.70 2.00 23.98
C ASP A 178 4.67 2.80 23.16
N TYR A 179 5.09 3.52 22.12
CA TYR A 179 4.17 4.23 21.23
C TYR A 179 3.21 3.27 20.49
N ALA A 180 3.64 2.03 20.21
CA ALA A 180 2.80 1.06 19.51
C ALA A 180 1.62 0.62 20.39
N MET A 181 1.82 0.58 21.71
CA MET A 181 0.79 0.19 22.68
C MET A 181 -0.31 1.23 22.86
N SER A 182 0.01 2.50 22.69
CA SER A 182 -0.94 3.61 22.86
C SER A 182 -1.52 4.11 21.53
N PHE A 183 -0.96 3.70 20.40
CA PHE A 183 -1.41 4.15 19.08
C PHE A 183 -2.88 3.77 18.82
N VAL A 184 -3.69 4.78 18.50
CA VAL A 184 -5.17 4.65 18.36
C VAL A 184 -5.79 4.02 19.63
N GLY A 185 -5.34 4.46 20.82
CA GLY A 185 -5.83 3.92 22.09
C GLY A 185 -5.56 2.43 22.28
N GLY A 186 -4.53 1.89 21.61
CA GLY A 186 -4.12 0.49 21.68
C GLY A 186 -4.90 -0.47 20.79
N SER A 187 -5.84 0.02 19.98
CA SER A 187 -6.65 -0.84 19.10
C SER A 187 -6.08 -1.02 17.68
N SER A 188 -4.96 -0.37 17.37
CA SER A 188 -4.34 -0.42 16.04
C SER A 188 -3.61 -1.73 15.78
N THR A 189 -3.65 -2.19 14.53
CA THR A 189 -2.83 -3.29 13.99
C THR A 189 -1.75 -2.79 13.02
N LYS A 190 -1.60 -1.47 12.86
CA LYS A 190 -0.69 -0.86 11.88
C LYS A 190 0.80 -0.89 12.26
N PRO A 191 1.22 -0.68 13.52
CA PRO A 191 2.63 -0.67 13.86
C PRO A 191 3.31 -1.99 13.51
N PHE A 192 4.46 -1.93 12.82
CA PHE A 192 5.20 -3.09 12.31
C PHE A 192 4.33 -4.09 11.50
N GLY A 193 3.26 -3.61 10.87
CA GLY A 193 2.35 -4.44 10.09
C GLY A 193 2.96 -4.89 8.75
N ARG A 194 2.80 -6.18 8.43
CA ARG A 194 3.23 -6.78 7.18
C ARG A 194 2.09 -6.81 6.16
N LEU A 195 2.37 -6.35 4.93
CA LEU A 195 1.48 -6.51 3.78
C LEU A 195 1.60 -7.91 3.17
N TRP A 196 0.60 -8.34 2.39
CA TRP A 196 0.50 -9.70 1.88
C TRP A 196 -0.20 -9.77 0.52
N TRP A 197 0.05 -10.83 -0.24
CA TRP A 197 -0.73 -11.28 -1.40
C TRP A 197 -0.86 -12.81 -1.38
#